data_AF-A0A9E4BIM0-F1
#
_entry.id   AF-A0A9E4BIM0-F1
#
_cell.length_a   1.000
_cell.length_b   1.000
_cell.length_c   1.000
_cell.angle_alpha   90.00
_cell.angle_beta   90.00
_cell.angle_gamma   90.00
#
_symmetry.space_group_name_H-M   'P 1'
#
loop_
_entity.id
_entity.type
_entity.pdbx_description
1 polymer ?
#
loop_
_entity_poly.entity_id
_entity_poly.type
_entity_poly.pdbx_seq_one_letter_code
_entity_poly.pdbx_strand_id
1 'polypeptide(L)'
;MTHKLKILIWILLVFTASPLQADLPPVLADYNAEIRGSDGRVDIPVLIRRLTELRVNAYFFLIWHRETDWEDLKLFLPAAQKAGIDTWVYLVPPSESPPIYGTRYSEPFRLDYMRWAEEIALLSLAHPNLKAFVIDDFWANRNLFTPAYVSNMRQRARAINPNMEFWPLMYYPEMDRAFIANYGNAIDGVVAAYPKTAQTVQRTWQLLNDQRNTPARWQFSYPERTRSAIGDAASLQRRFRVMPNAERYTLRLTQQDSYEGPTAGYHFKQVLIDGQIVWEEDVAGGEKAWQTVELSLAPLANQKSHITLTIRVYDRKRVSNYPVIVEIQEPVVEGFIAEENWQQTVEGHWTVNFEPAYQGAGRYRIPLIVMIAATRHQFVKRNGEPGTAERIRDKVKMSLVQRRRGFCEGVVTYALPKAPDDEIFKTIRRLFLKASTSSSADFDGNGTIGFEDFLLFANAYGKIVGEYATVFAPFDLDLDGKVGFGDFLIFVQAFDTP
;
A
#
# COMPACT_ATOMS: atom_id res chain seq x y z
N MET A 1 -5.25 60.41 42.49
CA MET A 1 -5.57 58.99 42.73
C MET A 1 -6.03 58.39 41.41
N THR A 2 -5.11 57.77 40.68
CA THR A 2 -5.32 57.31 39.30
C THR A 2 -5.09 55.81 39.22
N HIS A 3 -6.11 55.10 38.75
CA HIS A 3 -6.16 53.65 38.60
C HIS A 3 -5.13 53.15 37.56
N LYS A 4 -4.35 52.14 37.94
CA LYS A 4 -3.58 51.30 37.03
C LYS A 4 -4.49 50.16 36.53
N LEU A 5 -4.87 50.20 35.26
CA LEU A 5 -5.51 49.08 34.58
C LEU A 5 -4.42 48.27 33.85
N LYS A 6 -4.17 47.04 34.29
CA LYS A 6 -3.34 46.07 33.56
C LYS A 6 -4.20 45.41 32.49
N ILE A 7 -3.84 45.58 31.22
CA ILE A 7 -4.42 44.84 30.09
C ILE A 7 -3.68 43.50 30.02
N LEU A 8 -4.41 42.40 30.21
CA LEU A 8 -3.94 41.03 29.98
C LEU A 8 -4.62 40.53 28.69
N ILE A 9 -3.85 40.40 27.62
CA ILE A 9 -4.31 39.83 26.35
C ILE A 9 -4.27 38.30 26.49
N TRP A 10 -5.43 37.66 26.48
CA TRP A 10 -5.55 36.21 26.30
C TRP A 10 -5.61 35.92 24.80
N ILE A 11 -4.54 35.35 24.24
CA ILE A 11 -4.60 34.69 22.94
C ILE A 11 -5.14 33.30 23.19
N LEU A 12 -6.41 33.07 22.89
CA LEU A 12 -6.99 31.74 22.79
C LEU A 12 -6.57 31.13 21.45
N LEU A 13 -5.44 30.41 21.44
CA LEU A 13 -5.13 29.47 20.38
C LEU A 13 -6.01 28.24 20.62
N VAL A 14 -7.16 28.19 19.95
CA VAL A 14 -7.93 26.96 19.80
C VAL A 14 -7.16 26.09 18.81
N PHE A 15 -6.18 25.33 19.30
CA PHE A 15 -5.82 24.10 18.63
C PHE A 15 -7.02 23.16 18.82
N THR A 16 -7.82 22.99 17.77
CA THR A 16 -8.60 21.76 17.65
C THR A 16 -7.57 20.65 17.47
N ALA A 17 -7.08 20.10 18.58
CA ALA A 17 -6.53 18.77 18.56
C ALA A 17 -7.62 17.89 18.00
N SER A 18 -7.41 17.35 16.79
CA SER A 18 -8.14 16.18 16.35
C SER A 18 -8.13 15.20 17.52
N PRO A 19 -9.26 14.62 17.92
CA PRO A 19 -9.23 13.61 18.95
C PRO A 19 -8.21 12.56 18.49
N LEU A 20 -7.16 12.36 19.31
CA LEU A 20 -6.31 11.17 19.24
C LEU A 20 -7.28 10.01 19.10
N GLN A 21 -7.34 9.44 17.90
CA GLN A 21 -8.20 8.30 17.65
C GLN A 21 -7.58 7.19 18.47
N ALA A 22 -8.20 6.90 19.62
CA ALA A 22 -7.83 5.77 20.45
C ALA A 22 -7.60 4.58 19.53
N ASP A 23 -6.40 4.00 19.58
CA ASP A 23 -5.97 2.93 18.69
C ASP A 23 -7.08 1.89 18.55
N LEU A 24 -7.75 1.88 17.40
CA LEU A 24 -8.73 0.85 17.11
C LEU A 24 -8.00 -0.50 17.24
N PRO A 25 -8.60 -1.49 17.91
CA PRO A 25 -7.98 -2.78 18.05
C PRO A 25 -7.64 -3.32 16.65
N PRO A 26 -6.45 -3.92 16.46
CA PRO A 26 -6.02 -4.42 15.15
C PRO A 26 -7.08 -5.28 14.49
N VAL A 27 -7.37 -5.07 13.22
CA VAL A 27 -8.24 -5.98 12.49
C VAL A 27 -7.46 -7.25 12.16
N LEU A 28 -7.74 -8.33 12.90
CA LEU A 28 -7.30 -9.68 12.55
C LEU A 28 -8.53 -10.42 12.05
N ALA A 29 -8.56 -10.67 10.74
CA ALA A 29 -9.75 -11.16 10.08
C ALA A 29 -9.51 -12.41 9.22
N ASP A 30 -10.61 -13.06 8.90
CA ASP A 30 -10.68 -14.05 7.83
C ASP A 30 -11.87 -13.73 6.91
N TYR A 31 -11.80 -14.20 5.67
CA TYR A 31 -12.77 -13.97 4.60
C TYR A 31 -12.96 -15.25 3.79
N ASN A 32 -14.20 -15.55 3.39
CA ASN A 32 -14.55 -16.68 2.49
C ASN A 32 -14.28 -18.07 3.13
N ALA A 33 -14.45 -19.15 2.37
CA ALA A 33 -14.38 -20.54 2.80
C ALA A 33 -15.23 -20.81 4.06
N GLU A 34 -16.44 -20.26 4.08
CA GLU A 34 -17.41 -20.47 5.13
C GLU A 34 -17.82 -21.95 5.21
N ILE A 35 -18.04 -22.43 6.43
CA ILE A 35 -18.46 -23.81 6.66
C ILE A 35 -19.96 -23.87 6.45
N ARG A 36 -20.42 -24.83 5.63
CA ARG A 36 -21.83 -25.01 5.32
C ARG A 36 -22.34 -26.37 5.78
N GLY A 37 -23.60 -26.39 6.22
CA GLY A 37 -24.33 -27.60 6.56
C GLY A 37 -24.73 -28.40 5.31
N SER A 38 -25.35 -29.56 5.53
CA SER A 38 -25.89 -30.39 4.45
C SER A 38 -27.04 -29.72 3.69
N ASP A 39 -27.73 -28.77 4.31
CA ASP A 39 -28.77 -27.93 3.70
C ASP A 39 -28.19 -26.80 2.81
N GLY A 40 -26.86 -26.66 2.78
CA GLY A 40 -26.16 -25.64 2.01
C GLY A 40 -26.14 -24.26 2.65
N ARG A 41 -26.74 -24.06 3.83
CA ARG A 41 -26.65 -22.81 4.60
C ARG A 41 -25.33 -22.76 5.37
N VAL A 42 -24.95 -21.56 5.80
CA VAL A 42 -23.77 -21.40 6.67
C VAL A 42 -24.02 -22.09 8.01
N ASP A 43 -23.14 -23.00 8.40
CA ASP A 43 -23.15 -23.62 9.73
C ASP A 43 -22.55 -22.63 10.74
N ILE A 44 -23.40 -21.71 11.21
CA ILE A 44 -23.03 -20.61 12.10
C ILE A 44 -22.36 -21.11 13.39
N PRO A 45 -22.90 -22.11 14.12
CA PRO A 45 -22.24 -22.60 15.33
C PRO A 45 -20.83 -23.12 15.08
N VAL A 46 -20.62 -23.88 13.98
CA VAL A 46 -19.29 -24.39 13.64
C VAL A 46 -18.38 -23.26 13.17
N LEU A 47 -18.86 -22.35 12.33
CA LEU A 47 -18.09 -21.21 11.84
C LEU A 47 -17.60 -20.32 13.01
N ILE A 48 -18.49 -19.93 13.93
CA ILE A 48 -18.13 -19.11 15.10
C ILE A 48 -17.08 -19.80 15.96
N ARG A 49 -17.23 -21.12 16.19
CA ARG A 49 -16.22 -21.90 16.93
C ARG A 49 -14.86 -21.83 16.24
N ARG A 50 -14.81 -22.03 14.92
CA ARG A 50 -13.55 -22.00 14.15
C ARG A 50 -12.93 -20.61 14.09
N LEU A 51 -13.71 -19.55 13.96
CA LEU A 51 -13.20 -18.16 14.01
C LEU A 51 -12.64 -17.82 15.41
N THR A 52 -13.33 -18.23 16.47
CA THR A 52 -12.86 -18.06 17.86
C THR A 52 -11.56 -18.82 18.10
N GLU A 53 -11.47 -20.08 17.62
CA GLU A 53 -10.25 -20.88 17.70
C GLU A 53 -9.09 -20.25 16.94
N LEU A 54 -9.37 -19.62 15.79
CA LEU A 54 -8.41 -18.92 14.94
C LEU A 54 -7.87 -17.63 15.58
N ARG A 55 -8.54 -17.08 16.61
CA ARG A 55 -8.20 -15.81 17.29
C ARG A 55 -8.36 -14.57 16.41
N VAL A 56 -9.32 -14.59 15.48
CA VAL A 56 -9.74 -13.38 14.75
C VAL A 56 -10.75 -12.57 15.57
N ASN A 57 -10.74 -11.26 15.38
CA ASN A 57 -11.72 -10.34 15.95
C ASN A 57 -12.64 -9.73 14.88
N ALA A 58 -12.42 -10.06 13.60
CA ALA A 58 -13.32 -9.70 12.53
C ALA A 58 -13.53 -10.85 11.52
N TYR A 59 -14.67 -10.85 10.84
CA TYR A 59 -14.97 -11.77 9.75
C TYR A 59 -15.65 -11.04 8.60
N PHE A 60 -15.13 -11.25 7.39
CA PHE A 60 -15.72 -10.67 6.18
C PHE A 60 -16.69 -11.71 5.61
N PHE A 61 -17.98 -11.44 5.77
CA PHE A 61 -19.06 -12.35 5.41
C PHE A 61 -19.45 -12.15 3.94
N LEU A 62 -19.16 -13.16 3.12
CA LEU A 62 -19.44 -13.13 1.68
C LEU A 62 -20.91 -13.42 1.39
N ILE A 63 -21.53 -12.55 0.58
CA ILE A 63 -22.85 -12.78 0.01
C ILE A 63 -22.68 -13.09 -1.48
N TRP A 64 -22.65 -14.38 -1.83
CA TRP A 64 -22.46 -14.80 -3.24
C TRP A 64 -22.69 -16.29 -3.50
N HIS A 65 -22.33 -17.15 -2.54
CA HIS A 65 -22.31 -18.59 -2.76
C HIS A 65 -23.71 -19.22 -2.76
N ARG A 66 -24.67 -18.64 -2.03
CA ARG A 66 -26.08 -19.03 -2.02
C ARG A 66 -27.00 -17.81 -1.94
N GLU A 67 -28.20 -17.94 -2.48
CA GLU A 67 -29.26 -16.92 -2.37
C GLU A 67 -29.66 -16.66 -0.90
N THR A 68 -29.39 -17.61 0.00
CA THR A 68 -29.66 -17.52 1.43
C THR A 68 -28.61 -16.73 2.22
N ASP A 69 -27.49 -16.32 1.61
CA ASP A 69 -26.35 -15.75 2.34
C ASP A 69 -26.73 -14.47 3.11
N TRP A 70 -27.63 -13.63 2.58
CA TRP A 70 -28.15 -12.46 3.30
C TRP A 70 -28.94 -12.82 4.57
N GLU A 71 -29.72 -13.90 4.52
CA GLU A 71 -30.44 -14.38 5.69
C GLU A 71 -29.50 -15.09 6.68
N ASP A 72 -28.49 -15.80 6.18
CA ASP A 72 -27.45 -16.42 7.01
C ASP A 72 -26.62 -15.34 7.74
N LEU A 73 -26.33 -14.21 7.10
CA LEU A 73 -25.68 -13.07 7.74
C LEU A 73 -26.49 -12.56 8.94
N LYS A 74 -27.81 -12.35 8.78
CA LYS A 74 -28.67 -11.87 9.88
C LYS A 74 -28.67 -12.81 11.09
N LEU A 75 -28.60 -14.12 10.84
CA LEU A 75 -28.48 -15.13 11.89
C LEU A 75 -27.05 -15.19 12.49
N PHE A 76 -26.03 -14.91 11.67
CA PHE A 76 -24.62 -14.90 12.08
C PHE A 76 -24.28 -13.72 12.99
N LEU A 77 -24.77 -12.52 12.68
CA LEU A 77 -24.45 -11.27 13.38
C LEU A 77 -24.58 -11.34 14.92
N PRO A 78 -25.70 -11.81 15.51
CA PRO A 78 -25.80 -11.92 16.97
C PRO A 78 -24.83 -12.96 17.57
N ALA A 79 -24.55 -14.05 16.83
CA ALA A 79 -23.59 -15.06 17.28
C ALA A 79 -22.15 -14.54 17.25
N ALA A 80 -21.79 -13.79 16.20
CA ALA A 80 -20.50 -13.11 16.07
C ALA A 80 -20.31 -12.05 17.15
N GLN A 81 -21.35 -11.25 17.43
CA GLN A 81 -21.32 -10.23 18.48
C GLN A 81 -21.02 -10.85 19.84
N LYS A 82 -21.68 -11.97 20.18
CA LYS A 82 -21.44 -12.70 21.43
C LYS A 82 -20.02 -13.26 21.52
N ALA A 83 -19.40 -13.58 20.38
CA ALA A 83 -18.02 -14.05 20.30
C ALA A 83 -16.98 -12.91 20.25
N GLY A 84 -17.42 -11.64 20.27
CA GLY A 84 -16.51 -10.49 20.13
C GLY A 84 -15.93 -10.35 18.72
N ILE A 85 -16.68 -10.78 17.70
CA ILE A 85 -16.28 -10.74 16.30
C ILE A 85 -17.08 -9.65 15.57
N ASP A 86 -16.35 -8.65 15.07
CA ASP A 86 -16.89 -7.66 14.14
C ASP A 86 -17.12 -8.30 12.76
N THR A 87 -18.14 -7.84 12.06
CA THR A 87 -18.56 -8.40 10.77
C THR A 87 -18.52 -7.32 9.71
N TRP A 88 -17.95 -7.66 8.57
CA TRP A 88 -17.93 -6.82 7.38
C TRP A 88 -18.68 -7.55 6.28
N VAL A 89 -19.61 -6.88 5.60
CA VAL A 89 -20.29 -7.49 4.44
C VAL A 89 -19.37 -7.45 3.24
N TYR A 90 -19.27 -8.56 2.52
CA TYR A 90 -18.43 -8.65 1.32
C TYR A 90 -19.31 -9.01 0.11
N LEU A 91 -19.27 -8.15 -0.91
CA LEU A 91 -20.09 -8.25 -2.12
C LEU A 91 -19.21 -8.47 -3.34
N VAL A 92 -19.76 -9.16 -4.34
CA VAL A 92 -19.09 -9.32 -5.64
C VAL A 92 -19.44 -8.18 -6.60
N PRO A 93 -18.51 -7.77 -7.48
CA PRO A 93 -18.75 -6.75 -8.49
C PRO A 93 -19.51 -7.29 -9.72
N PRO A 94 -19.89 -6.42 -10.69
CA PRO A 94 -20.48 -6.87 -11.95
C PRO A 94 -19.62 -7.87 -12.72
N SER A 95 -18.28 -7.74 -12.69
CA SER A 95 -17.36 -8.66 -13.37
C SER A 95 -17.40 -10.10 -12.85
N GLU A 96 -17.96 -10.34 -11.66
CA GLU A 96 -18.11 -11.66 -11.04
C GLU A 96 -19.57 -12.13 -10.97
N SER A 97 -20.46 -11.43 -11.68
CA SER A 97 -21.88 -11.72 -11.74
C SER A 97 -22.38 -11.84 -13.18
N PRO A 98 -23.55 -12.46 -13.42
CA PRO A 98 -24.15 -12.45 -14.75
C PRO A 98 -24.48 -11.02 -15.20
N PRO A 99 -24.47 -10.76 -16.52
CA PRO A 99 -24.20 -11.72 -17.59
C PRO A 99 -22.69 -11.97 -17.86
N ILE A 100 -21.78 -11.34 -17.11
CA ILE A 100 -20.34 -11.38 -17.39
C ILE A 100 -19.72 -12.70 -16.93
N TYR A 101 -20.05 -13.14 -15.72
CA TYR A 101 -19.43 -14.31 -15.10
C TYR A 101 -20.43 -15.14 -14.29
N GLY A 102 -20.30 -16.46 -14.40
CA GLY A 102 -21.05 -17.42 -13.59
C GLY A 102 -22.57 -17.32 -13.77
N THR A 103 -23.30 -17.77 -12.76
CA THR A 103 -24.77 -17.77 -12.71
C THR A 103 -25.31 -17.16 -11.42
N ARG A 104 -24.45 -16.54 -10.60
CA ARG A 104 -24.77 -16.10 -9.24
C ARG A 104 -24.58 -14.60 -9.08
N TYR A 105 -25.43 -14.02 -8.25
CA TYR A 105 -25.31 -12.64 -7.80
C TYR A 105 -25.09 -12.62 -6.28
N SER A 106 -24.66 -11.49 -5.74
CA SER A 106 -24.96 -11.15 -4.35
C SER A 106 -26.47 -10.93 -4.22
N GLU A 107 -27.21 -11.89 -3.67
CA GLU A 107 -28.66 -11.80 -3.48
C GLU A 107 -29.02 -11.21 -2.10
N PRO A 108 -30.13 -10.48 -1.96
CA PRO A 108 -31.24 -10.37 -2.92
C PRO A 108 -31.17 -9.16 -3.88
N PHE A 109 -30.23 -8.24 -3.68
CA PHE A 109 -30.22 -6.95 -4.39
C PHE A 109 -29.33 -6.95 -5.65
N ARG A 110 -28.63 -8.05 -5.91
CA ARG A 110 -27.80 -8.24 -7.09
C ARG A 110 -26.79 -7.11 -7.26
N LEU A 111 -26.83 -6.41 -8.39
CA LEU A 111 -25.92 -5.31 -8.74
C LEU A 111 -26.42 -3.93 -8.27
N ASP A 112 -27.48 -3.88 -7.45
CA ASP A 112 -27.96 -2.62 -6.85
C ASP A 112 -27.13 -2.28 -5.60
N TYR A 113 -25.90 -1.80 -5.82
CA TYR A 113 -24.97 -1.47 -4.74
C TYR A 113 -25.45 -0.30 -3.87
N MET A 114 -26.28 0.56 -4.44
CA MET A 114 -26.93 1.63 -3.70
C MET A 114 -27.91 1.08 -2.67
N ARG A 115 -28.74 0.11 -3.08
CA ARG A 115 -29.64 -0.61 -2.17
C ARG A 115 -28.85 -1.43 -1.15
N TRP A 116 -27.77 -2.09 -1.56
CA TRP A 116 -26.87 -2.77 -0.63
C TRP A 116 -26.35 -1.84 0.47
N ALA A 117 -25.85 -0.67 0.10
CA ALA A 117 -25.33 0.31 1.05
C ALA A 117 -26.37 0.73 2.09
N GLU A 118 -27.63 0.95 1.68
CA GLU A 118 -28.72 1.29 2.59
C GLU A 118 -29.12 0.13 3.51
N GLU A 119 -29.25 -1.08 2.96
CA GLU A 119 -29.75 -2.24 3.70
C GLU A 119 -28.72 -2.75 4.71
N ILE A 120 -27.43 -2.70 4.36
CA ILE A 120 -26.34 -2.99 5.28
C ILE A 120 -26.31 -1.93 6.40
N ALA A 121 -26.48 -0.64 6.07
CA ALA A 121 -26.55 0.42 7.06
C ALA A 121 -27.76 0.27 7.99
N LEU A 122 -28.94 -0.07 7.48
CA LEU A 122 -30.12 -0.35 8.31
C LEU A 122 -29.89 -1.54 9.25
N LEU A 123 -29.33 -2.64 8.73
CA LEU A 123 -29.06 -3.83 9.54
C LEU A 123 -28.05 -3.54 10.66
N SER A 124 -27.06 -2.68 10.40
CA SER A 124 -26.05 -2.30 11.39
C SER A 124 -26.60 -1.53 12.60
N LEU A 125 -27.78 -0.89 12.49
CA LEU A 125 -28.42 -0.23 13.63
C LEU A 125 -28.88 -1.24 14.69
N ALA A 126 -29.27 -2.45 14.27
CA ALA A 126 -29.64 -3.54 15.17
C ALA A 126 -28.42 -4.38 15.61
N HIS A 127 -27.36 -4.40 14.80
CA HIS A 127 -26.16 -5.20 15.02
C HIS A 127 -24.91 -4.31 14.98
N PRO A 128 -24.49 -3.71 16.11
CA PRO A 128 -23.40 -2.73 16.13
C PRO A 128 -22.01 -3.34 15.85
N ASN A 129 -21.89 -4.67 15.81
CA ASN A 129 -20.70 -5.36 15.34
C ASN A 129 -20.64 -5.47 13.80
N LEU A 130 -21.67 -5.08 13.06
CA LEU A 130 -21.60 -4.87 11.60
C LEU A 130 -20.99 -3.50 11.32
N LYS A 131 -19.72 -3.47 10.92
CA LYS A 131 -18.91 -2.23 10.86
C LYS A 131 -18.80 -1.62 9.47
N ALA A 132 -18.68 -2.45 8.45
CA ALA A 132 -18.32 -2.01 7.11
C ALA A 132 -18.86 -2.93 6.03
N PHE A 133 -18.72 -2.49 4.78
CA PHE A 133 -18.88 -3.34 3.61
C PHE A 133 -17.77 -3.13 2.57
N VAL A 134 -17.50 -4.20 1.83
CA VAL A 134 -16.44 -4.34 0.83
C VAL A 134 -17.04 -4.80 -0.49
N ILE A 135 -16.50 -4.30 -1.60
CA ILE A 135 -16.81 -4.78 -2.95
C ILE A 135 -15.53 -5.34 -3.56
N ASP A 136 -15.57 -6.59 -4.03
CA ASP A 136 -14.44 -7.28 -4.68
C ASP A 136 -14.03 -6.63 -6.01
N ASP A 137 -12.79 -6.90 -6.45
CA ASP A 137 -12.25 -6.50 -7.77
C ASP A 137 -12.69 -5.09 -8.25
N PHE A 138 -12.66 -4.12 -7.32
CA PHE A 138 -13.35 -2.83 -7.48
C PHE A 138 -12.86 -2.03 -8.68
N TRP A 139 -11.53 -1.91 -8.84
CA TRP A 139 -10.92 -1.05 -9.85
C TRP A 139 -11.24 -1.46 -11.29
N ALA A 140 -11.36 -2.76 -11.55
CA ALA A 140 -11.76 -3.30 -12.84
C ALA A 140 -13.19 -2.87 -13.24
N ASN A 141 -14.01 -2.51 -12.26
CA ASN A 141 -15.42 -2.17 -12.40
C ASN A 141 -15.69 -0.65 -12.31
N ARG A 142 -14.65 0.19 -12.36
CA ARG A 142 -14.73 1.66 -12.24
C ARG A 142 -15.62 2.36 -13.29
N ASN A 143 -15.97 1.69 -14.39
CA ASN A 143 -16.96 2.20 -15.34
C ASN A 143 -18.33 2.36 -14.68
N LEU A 144 -18.70 1.46 -13.77
CA LEU A 144 -19.88 1.59 -12.90
C LEU A 144 -19.51 2.37 -11.64
N PHE A 145 -18.44 1.95 -10.96
CA PHE A 145 -17.98 2.54 -9.70
C PHE A 145 -17.20 3.85 -9.94
N THR A 146 -17.86 4.81 -10.59
CA THR A 146 -17.32 6.16 -10.76
C THR A 146 -17.18 6.85 -9.39
N PRO A 147 -16.30 7.86 -9.25
CA PRO A 147 -16.20 8.65 -8.01
C PRO A 147 -17.54 9.18 -7.50
N ALA A 148 -18.39 9.68 -8.40
CA ALA A 148 -19.71 10.19 -8.06
C ALA A 148 -20.66 9.07 -7.57
N TYR A 149 -20.63 7.91 -8.22
CA TYR A 149 -21.42 6.75 -7.79
C TYR A 149 -21.02 6.30 -6.38
N VAL A 150 -19.73 6.16 -6.13
CA VAL A 150 -19.20 5.68 -4.84
C VAL A 150 -19.47 6.69 -3.73
N SER A 151 -19.31 7.99 -4.01
CA SER A 151 -19.64 9.06 -3.07
C SER A 151 -21.12 9.03 -2.67
N ASN A 152 -22.02 8.89 -3.65
CA ASN A 152 -23.46 8.79 -3.39
C ASN A 152 -23.82 7.49 -2.63
N MET A 153 -23.23 6.36 -3.00
CA MET A 153 -23.43 5.09 -2.29
C MET A 153 -23.04 5.19 -0.82
N ARG A 154 -21.86 5.75 -0.52
CA ARG A 154 -21.40 5.99 0.85
C ARG A 154 -22.29 7.00 1.58
N GLN A 155 -22.72 8.06 0.91
CA GLN A 155 -23.62 9.07 1.49
C GLN A 155 -24.96 8.45 1.91
N ARG A 156 -25.54 7.57 1.09
CA ARG A 156 -26.80 6.88 1.40
C ARG A 156 -26.67 5.96 2.61
N ALA A 157 -25.58 5.18 2.70
CA ALA A 157 -25.29 4.40 3.91
C ALA A 157 -25.17 5.29 5.15
N ARG A 158 -24.42 6.39 5.04
CA ARG A 158 -24.17 7.31 6.17
C ARG A 158 -25.36 8.15 6.60
N ALA A 159 -26.30 8.40 5.70
CA ALA A 159 -27.57 9.03 6.05
C ALA A 159 -28.40 8.15 7.01
N ILE A 160 -28.15 6.84 7.01
CA ILE A 160 -28.82 5.85 7.88
C ILE A 160 -27.98 5.54 9.12
N ASN A 161 -26.70 5.19 8.93
CA ASN A 161 -25.75 5.01 10.01
C ASN A 161 -24.45 5.80 9.71
N PRO A 162 -24.20 6.93 10.39
CA PRO A 162 -23.01 7.76 10.15
C PRO A 162 -21.67 7.05 10.32
N ASN A 163 -21.64 5.94 11.07
CA ASN A 163 -20.44 5.13 11.31
C ASN A 163 -20.27 3.98 10.30
N MET A 164 -21.17 3.84 9.32
CA MET A 164 -21.03 2.80 8.29
C MET A 164 -19.87 3.15 7.36
N GLU A 165 -18.93 2.22 7.25
CA GLU A 165 -17.71 2.38 6.46
C GLU A 165 -17.78 1.63 5.12
N PHE A 166 -17.19 2.21 4.09
CA PHE A 166 -17.01 1.57 2.80
C PHE A 166 -15.54 1.42 2.43
N TRP A 167 -15.13 0.18 2.12
CA TRP A 167 -13.75 -0.20 1.83
C TRP A 167 -13.69 -1.01 0.51
N PRO A 168 -13.28 -0.44 -0.63
CA PRO A 168 -13.10 -1.24 -1.85
C PRO A 168 -11.94 -2.24 -1.69
N LEU A 169 -12.07 -3.42 -2.30
CA LEU A 169 -10.91 -4.29 -2.51
C LEU A 169 -10.09 -3.78 -3.70
N MET A 170 -8.80 -3.56 -3.46
CA MET A 170 -7.84 -3.02 -4.42
C MET A 170 -6.62 -3.92 -4.55
N TYR A 171 -6.06 -4.06 -5.74
CA TYR A 171 -4.74 -4.63 -5.93
C TYR A 171 -3.66 -3.55 -5.81
N TYR A 172 -2.47 -3.94 -5.35
CA TYR A 172 -1.36 -3.00 -5.10
C TYR A 172 -1.02 -2.06 -6.27
N PRO A 173 -0.96 -2.52 -7.53
CA PRO A 173 -0.67 -1.64 -8.66
C PRO A 173 -1.77 -0.62 -8.97
N GLU A 174 -2.99 -0.83 -8.46
CA GLU A 174 -4.16 0.02 -8.73
C GLU A 174 -4.27 1.19 -7.76
N MET A 175 -3.56 1.13 -6.63
CA MET A 175 -3.53 2.19 -5.61
C MET A 175 -2.46 3.22 -5.97
N ASP A 176 -2.76 4.06 -6.96
CA ASP A 176 -1.90 5.16 -7.39
C ASP A 176 -2.44 6.54 -6.96
N ARG A 177 -1.78 7.61 -7.43
CA ARG A 177 -2.22 8.99 -7.15
C ARG A 177 -3.58 9.31 -7.76
N ALA A 178 -3.89 8.74 -8.92
CA ALA A 178 -5.17 8.97 -9.59
C ALA A 178 -6.30 8.31 -8.81
N PHE A 179 -6.11 7.09 -8.31
CA PHE A 179 -7.03 6.44 -7.38
C PHE A 179 -7.30 7.31 -6.16
N ILE A 180 -6.25 7.82 -5.50
CA ILE A 180 -6.41 8.68 -4.31
C ILE A 180 -7.16 9.97 -4.65
N ALA A 181 -6.79 10.65 -5.73
CA ALA A 181 -7.44 11.90 -6.13
C ALA A 181 -8.93 11.69 -6.45
N ASN A 182 -9.28 10.55 -7.04
CA ASN A 182 -10.64 10.24 -7.46
C ASN A 182 -11.51 9.71 -6.31
N TYR A 183 -10.96 8.84 -5.45
CA TYR A 183 -11.74 8.07 -4.49
C TYR A 183 -11.44 8.38 -3.02
N GLY A 184 -10.35 9.07 -2.69
CA GLY A 184 -9.90 9.27 -1.31
C GLY A 184 -10.94 9.90 -0.38
N ASN A 185 -11.81 10.77 -0.90
CA ASN A 185 -12.91 11.38 -0.12
C ASN A 185 -14.20 10.55 -0.11
N ALA A 186 -14.28 9.52 -0.95
CA ALA A 186 -15.47 8.68 -1.16
C ALA A 186 -15.38 7.30 -0.49
N ILE A 187 -14.26 6.99 0.17
CA ILE A 187 -13.98 5.71 0.84
C ILE A 187 -13.49 5.96 2.27
N ASP A 188 -13.48 4.91 3.09
CA ASP A 188 -13.03 4.95 4.49
C ASP A 188 -11.71 4.21 4.72
N GLY A 189 -11.27 3.44 3.73
CA GLY A 189 -10.02 2.71 3.68
C GLY A 189 -9.98 1.80 2.47
N VAL A 190 -8.99 0.92 2.38
CA VAL A 190 -8.87 -0.07 1.31
C VAL A 190 -8.52 -1.45 1.87
N VAL A 191 -9.10 -2.49 1.27
CA VAL A 191 -8.65 -3.87 1.48
C VAL A 191 -7.66 -4.20 0.36
N ALA A 192 -6.37 -4.24 0.67
CA ALA A 192 -5.31 -4.39 -0.31
C ALA A 192 -4.86 -5.84 -0.50
N ALA A 193 -5.08 -6.34 -1.70
CA ALA A 193 -4.95 -7.76 -2.01
C ALA A 193 -3.53 -8.15 -2.45
N TYR A 194 -2.99 -9.15 -1.75
CA TYR A 194 -1.84 -9.97 -2.15
C TYR A 194 -0.54 -9.19 -2.41
N PRO A 195 0.00 -8.46 -1.41
CA PRO A 195 1.32 -7.84 -1.55
C PRO A 195 2.38 -8.90 -1.82
N LYS A 196 3.34 -8.59 -2.69
CA LYS A 196 4.49 -9.48 -2.93
C LYS A 196 5.54 -9.36 -1.83
N THR A 197 5.76 -8.16 -1.30
CA THR A 197 6.85 -7.88 -0.35
C THR A 197 6.43 -6.87 0.72
N ALA A 198 7.16 -6.83 1.83
CA ALA A 198 6.98 -5.83 2.88
C ALA A 198 7.15 -4.39 2.36
N GLN A 199 8.10 -4.17 1.46
CA GLN A 199 8.35 -2.87 0.83
C GLN A 199 7.15 -2.42 0.00
N THR A 200 6.39 -3.36 -0.59
CA THR A 200 5.17 -3.03 -1.34
C THR A 200 4.09 -2.49 -0.39
N VAL A 201 3.92 -3.11 0.79
CA VAL A 201 3.00 -2.62 1.85
C VAL A 201 3.42 -1.22 2.30
N GLN A 202 4.70 -1.03 2.66
CA GLN A 202 5.24 0.24 3.14
C GLN A 202 5.06 1.38 2.13
N ARG A 203 5.44 1.17 0.87
CA ARG A 203 5.33 2.19 -0.18
C ARG A 203 3.89 2.58 -0.46
N THR A 204 2.98 1.62 -0.36
CA THR A 204 1.54 1.85 -0.57
C THR A 204 0.96 2.61 0.60
N TRP A 205 1.29 2.21 1.84
CA TRP A 205 0.91 2.95 3.03
C TRP A 205 1.42 4.39 2.98
N GLN A 206 2.69 4.62 2.62
CA GLN A 206 3.23 5.98 2.47
C GLN A 206 2.44 6.80 1.44
N LEU A 207 2.00 6.18 0.35
CA LEU A 207 1.21 6.85 -0.69
C LEU A 207 -0.21 7.18 -0.20
N LEU A 208 -0.88 6.24 0.46
CA LEU A 208 -2.22 6.36 1.03
C LEU A 208 -2.31 7.31 2.23
N ASN A 209 -1.18 7.61 2.87
CA ASN A 209 -1.09 8.51 4.03
C ASN A 209 -0.39 9.84 3.71
N ASP A 210 -0.17 10.13 2.42
CA ASP A 210 0.52 11.34 1.98
C ASP A 210 1.89 11.56 2.67
N GLN A 211 2.64 10.48 2.87
CA GLN A 211 3.97 10.47 3.50
C GLN A 211 5.09 10.07 2.54
N ARG A 212 4.77 9.83 1.28
CA ARG A 212 5.77 9.46 0.28
C ARG A 212 6.44 10.71 -0.27
N ASN A 213 7.76 10.76 -0.24
CA ASN A 213 8.54 11.72 -1.01
C ASN A 213 9.02 11.04 -2.30
N THR A 214 8.73 11.65 -3.45
CA THR A 214 9.26 11.19 -4.75
C THR A 214 9.98 12.33 -5.44
N PRO A 215 11.19 12.11 -5.98
CA PRO A 215 11.85 13.10 -6.83
C PRO A 215 10.99 13.41 -8.06
N ALA A 216 11.26 14.56 -8.68
CA ALA A 216 10.77 14.83 -10.02
C ALA A 216 11.26 13.73 -10.98
N ARG A 217 10.43 13.34 -11.93
CA ARG A 217 10.73 12.31 -12.92
C ARG A 217 10.41 12.82 -14.32
N TRP A 218 11.21 12.39 -15.27
CA TRP A 218 11.05 12.67 -16.67
C TRP A 218 10.90 11.36 -17.40
N GLN A 219 9.89 11.29 -18.25
CA GLN A 219 9.58 10.10 -19.03
C GLN A 219 9.76 10.41 -20.50
N PHE A 220 10.72 9.75 -21.14
CA PHE A 220 10.93 9.81 -22.57
C PHE A 220 10.29 8.57 -23.20
N SER A 221 9.33 8.76 -24.11
CA SER A 221 8.61 7.63 -24.70
C SER A 221 8.73 7.63 -26.22
N TYR A 222 9.09 6.46 -26.78
CA TYR A 222 9.03 6.19 -28.20
C TYR A 222 7.87 5.23 -28.51
N PRO A 223 7.00 5.54 -29.48
CA PRO A 223 5.77 4.77 -29.70
C PRO A 223 6.00 3.45 -30.46
N GLU A 224 5.04 2.52 -30.31
CA GLU A 224 5.02 1.28 -31.09
C GLU A 224 4.73 1.56 -32.58
N ARG A 225 5.14 0.61 -33.44
CA ARG A 225 4.90 0.60 -34.89
C ARG A 225 5.26 1.89 -35.63
N THR A 226 6.19 2.65 -35.08
CA THR A 226 6.57 3.97 -35.59
C THR A 226 8.01 3.94 -36.05
N ARG A 227 8.24 4.40 -37.28
CA ARG A 227 9.57 4.45 -37.88
C ARG A 227 10.32 5.69 -37.38
N SER A 228 11.59 5.54 -36.99
CA SER A 228 12.46 6.69 -36.68
C SER A 228 13.39 7.07 -37.82
N ALA A 229 13.99 8.24 -37.73
CA ALA A 229 15.18 8.63 -38.48
C ALA A 229 16.45 8.50 -37.60
N ILE A 230 17.61 8.36 -38.25
CA ILE A 230 18.89 8.45 -37.55
C ILE A 230 19.04 9.89 -37.05
N GLY A 231 19.30 10.05 -35.76
CA GLY A 231 19.45 11.35 -35.14
C GLY A 231 18.24 11.80 -34.33
N ASP A 232 17.06 11.19 -34.51
CA ASP A 232 15.87 11.50 -33.73
C ASP A 232 16.19 11.42 -32.23
N ALA A 233 15.73 12.39 -31.46
CA ALA A 233 16.09 12.53 -30.07
C ALA A 233 15.04 13.29 -29.28
N ALA A 234 15.00 13.05 -27.98
CA ALA A 234 14.37 13.98 -27.06
C ALA A 234 15.34 14.31 -25.94
N SER A 235 15.47 15.59 -25.61
CA SER A 235 16.46 16.08 -24.67
C SER A 235 15.88 17.09 -23.70
N LEU A 236 16.49 17.13 -22.52
CA LEU A 236 16.31 18.12 -21.48
C LEU A 236 17.65 18.77 -21.19
N GLN A 237 17.70 20.09 -21.32
CA GLN A 237 18.92 20.88 -21.19
C GLN A 237 18.76 21.94 -20.11
N ARG A 238 19.81 22.16 -19.31
CA ARG A 238 19.83 23.20 -18.29
C ARG A 238 21.23 23.76 -18.11
N ARG A 239 21.30 25.08 -17.97
CA ARG A 239 22.54 25.80 -17.69
C ARG A 239 22.81 25.86 -16.19
N PHE A 240 24.07 25.66 -15.82
CA PHE A 240 24.55 25.72 -14.46
C PHE A 240 25.77 26.63 -14.34
N ARG A 241 25.81 27.42 -13.29
CA ARG A 241 26.99 28.15 -12.85
C ARG A 241 27.89 27.23 -12.04
N VAL A 242 29.18 27.24 -12.35
CA VAL A 242 30.20 26.49 -11.61
C VAL A 242 30.49 27.21 -10.30
N MET A 243 30.38 26.53 -9.16
CA MET A 243 30.74 27.10 -7.88
C MET A 243 32.27 27.10 -7.73
N PRO A 244 32.91 28.25 -7.45
CA PRO A 244 34.35 28.26 -7.20
C PRO A 244 34.67 27.48 -5.91
N ASN A 245 35.70 26.65 -5.95
CA ASN A 245 36.22 25.87 -4.81
C ASN A 245 35.21 24.89 -4.18
N ALA A 246 34.26 24.35 -4.94
CA ALA A 246 33.43 23.25 -4.44
C ALA A 246 34.30 22.02 -4.10
N GLU A 247 33.95 21.30 -3.03
CA GLU A 247 34.66 20.07 -2.64
C GLU A 247 34.57 18.97 -3.70
N ARG A 248 33.44 18.94 -4.43
CA ARG A 248 33.15 17.96 -5.47
C ARG A 248 32.37 18.60 -6.60
N TYR A 249 32.61 18.09 -7.81
CA TYR A 249 31.81 18.36 -8.99
C TYR A 249 31.30 17.02 -9.49
N THR A 250 30.06 16.68 -9.16
CA THR A 250 29.48 15.37 -9.48
C THR A 250 28.09 15.51 -10.06
N LEU A 251 27.69 14.52 -10.85
CA LEU A 251 26.31 14.31 -11.28
C LEU A 251 25.90 12.89 -10.93
N ARG A 252 24.80 12.77 -10.21
CA ARG A 252 24.12 11.50 -9.94
C ARG A 252 22.84 11.42 -10.74
N LEU A 253 22.78 10.47 -11.67
CA LEU A 253 21.64 10.18 -12.53
C LEU A 253 20.99 8.86 -12.10
N THR A 254 19.71 8.89 -11.77
CA THR A 254 18.94 7.66 -11.48
C THR A 254 17.94 7.42 -12.60
N GLN A 255 18.03 6.25 -13.25
CA GLN A 255 17.33 5.95 -14.50
C GLN A 255 16.84 4.50 -14.57
N GLN A 256 15.83 4.25 -15.40
CA GLN A 256 15.42 2.91 -15.85
C GLN A 256 14.79 3.00 -17.25
N ASP A 257 14.59 1.85 -17.88
CA ASP A 257 13.78 1.76 -19.10
C ASP A 257 12.94 0.48 -19.16
N SER A 258 11.97 0.46 -20.08
CA SER A 258 10.99 -0.62 -20.20
C SER A 258 11.41 -1.79 -21.10
N TYR A 259 12.60 -1.75 -21.72
CA TYR A 259 12.96 -2.67 -22.79
C TYR A 259 13.86 -3.81 -22.31
N GLU A 260 13.30 -5.02 -22.26
CA GLU A 260 13.99 -6.24 -21.79
C GLU A 260 14.56 -7.09 -22.94
N GLY A 261 14.42 -6.63 -24.19
CA GLY A 261 14.83 -7.38 -25.38
C GLY A 261 16.32 -7.27 -25.68
N PRO A 262 16.89 -8.18 -26.49
CA PRO A 262 18.32 -8.16 -26.83
C PRO A 262 18.68 -7.24 -28.01
N THR A 263 17.71 -6.51 -28.60
CA THR A 263 17.95 -5.72 -29.83
C THR A 263 18.76 -4.45 -29.52
N ALA A 264 20.08 -4.55 -29.64
CA ALA A 264 21.03 -3.49 -29.32
C ALA A 264 21.42 -2.59 -30.51
N GLY A 265 21.87 -1.38 -30.18
CA GLY A 265 22.52 -0.43 -31.06
C GLY A 265 21.61 0.62 -31.68
N TYR A 266 20.41 0.82 -31.13
CA TYR A 266 19.36 1.68 -31.70
C TYR A 266 19.09 2.92 -30.85
N HIS A 267 18.41 2.77 -29.72
CA HIS A 267 18.13 3.88 -28.80
C HIS A 267 19.16 3.93 -27.68
N PHE A 268 19.67 5.12 -27.40
CA PHE A 268 20.67 5.36 -26.36
C PHE A 268 20.18 6.41 -25.37
N LYS A 269 20.41 6.15 -24.08
CA LYS A 269 20.32 7.13 -23.00
C LYS A 269 21.67 7.83 -22.92
N GLN A 270 21.70 9.16 -22.86
CA GLN A 270 22.95 9.92 -22.87
C GLN A 270 22.92 11.10 -21.90
N VAL A 271 24.07 11.36 -21.28
CA VAL A 271 24.38 12.61 -20.58
C VAL A 271 25.47 13.33 -21.35
N LEU A 272 25.24 14.62 -21.59
CA LEU A 272 26.19 15.50 -22.25
C LEU A 272 26.47 16.72 -21.40
N ILE A 273 27.72 17.18 -21.44
CA ILE A 273 28.17 18.45 -20.85
C ILE A 273 28.74 19.32 -21.97
N ASP A 274 28.16 20.49 -22.19
CA ASP A 274 28.51 21.40 -23.29
C ASP A 274 28.54 20.70 -24.66
N GLY A 275 27.61 19.77 -24.88
CA GLY A 275 27.49 18.98 -26.11
C GLY A 275 28.45 17.78 -26.22
N GLN A 276 29.36 17.58 -25.27
CA GLN A 276 30.20 16.39 -25.20
C GLN A 276 29.50 15.27 -24.44
N ILE A 277 29.40 14.07 -25.01
CA ILE A 277 28.88 12.88 -24.34
C ILE A 277 29.85 12.48 -23.21
N VAL A 278 29.36 12.45 -21.98
CA VAL A 278 30.11 12.04 -20.79
C VAL A 278 29.64 10.69 -20.24
N TRP A 279 28.44 10.28 -20.62
CA TRP A 279 27.91 8.95 -20.35
C TRP A 279 26.90 8.56 -21.42
N GLU A 280 26.91 7.29 -21.80
CA GLU A 280 25.90 6.70 -22.66
C GLU A 280 25.63 5.25 -22.27
N GLU A 281 24.39 4.82 -22.48
CA GLU A 281 23.97 3.43 -22.31
C GLU A 281 22.93 3.08 -23.36
N ASP A 282 23.04 1.88 -23.92
CA ASP A 282 22.04 1.31 -24.82
C ASP A 282 20.81 0.89 -24.02
N VAL A 283 19.60 1.07 -24.54
CA VAL A 283 18.38 0.57 -23.87
C VAL A 283 18.27 -0.95 -23.93
N ALA A 284 19.05 -1.62 -24.79
CA ALA A 284 18.96 -3.06 -24.97
C ALA A 284 19.48 -3.86 -23.76
N GLY A 285 18.76 -4.95 -23.45
CA GLY A 285 19.12 -5.86 -22.37
C GLY A 285 18.98 -5.28 -20.97
N GLY A 286 18.21 -4.19 -20.82
CA GLY A 286 17.96 -3.55 -19.53
C GLY A 286 17.18 -4.44 -18.56
N GLU A 287 17.43 -4.25 -17.26
CA GLU A 287 16.58 -4.76 -16.19
C GLU A 287 15.49 -3.72 -15.88
N LYS A 288 14.25 -4.15 -15.59
CA LYS A 288 13.19 -3.26 -15.06
C LYS A 288 13.46 -2.86 -13.61
N ALA A 289 14.58 -2.17 -13.40
CA ALA A 289 15.02 -1.68 -12.11
C ALA A 289 15.69 -0.32 -12.25
N TRP A 290 15.48 0.54 -11.25
CA TRP A 290 16.19 1.80 -11.15
C TRP A 290 17.68 1.56 -10.92
N GLN A 291 18.50 2.11 -11.80
CA GLN A 291 19.95 2.13 -11.73
C GLN A 291 20.44 3.55 -11.44
N THR A 292 21.55 3.67 -10.74
CA THR A 292 22.16 4.97 -10.44
C THR A 292 23.58 5.03 -11.00
N VAL A 293 23.85 6.08 -11.76
CA VAL A 293 25.14 6.39 -12.35
C VAL A 293 25.68 7.65 -11.67
N GLU A 294 26.90 7.58 -11.18
CA GLU A 294 27.61 8.73 -10.60
C GLU A 294 28.80 9.11 -11.50
N LEU A 295 28.82 10.35 -11.94
CA LEU A 295 29.84 10.89 -12.86
C LEU A 295 30.62 12.01 -12.16
N SER A 296 31.94 11.96 -12.26
CA SER A 296 32.79 13.09 -11.88
C SER A 296 32.80 14.11 -13.02
N LEU A 297 32.38 15.34 -12.72
CA LEU A 297 32.38 16.48 -13.63
C LEU A 297 33.58 17.41 -13.42
N ALA A 298 34.48 17.10 -12.47
CA ALA A 298 35.63 17.95 -12.14
C ALA A 298 36.51 18.31 -13.35
N PRO A 299 36.83 17.38 -14.28
CA PRO A 299 37.63 17.73 -15.47
C PRO A 299 36.95 18.75 -16.39
N LEU A 300 35.61 18.76 -16.40
CA LEU A 300 34.79 19.59 -17.29
C LEU A 300 34.41 20.92 -16.65
N ALA A 301 34.37 20.98 -15.32
CA ALA A 301 34.11 22.19 -14.54
C ALA A 301 35.36 23.06 -14.36
N ASN A 302 36.56 22.49 -14.48
CA ASN A 302 37.81 23.21 -14.24
C ASN A 302 37.94 24.43 -15.18
N GLN A 303 38.21 25.59 -14.60
CA GLN A 303 38.37 26.88 -15.29
C GLN A 303 37.14 27.39 -16.07
N LYS A 304 35.97 26.74 -15.95
CA LYS A 304 34.72 27.23 -16.52
C LYS A 304 33.91 28.00 -15.49
N SER A 305 33.22 29.05 -15.94
CA SER A 305 32.22 29.74 -15.12
C SER A 305 30.84 29.10 -15.23
N HIS A 306 30.55 28.42 -16.34
CA HIS A 306 29.27 27.77 -16.61
C HIS A 306 29.48 26.46 -17.36
N ILE A 307 28.54 25.56 -17.17
CA ILE A 307 28.37 24.37 -18.00
C ILE A 307 26.90 24.23 -18.40
N THR A 308 26.67 23.49 -19.47
CA THR A 308 25.33 23.11 -19.90
C THR A 308 25.18 21.60 -19.83
N LEU A 309 24.27 21.14 -18.98
CA LEU A 309 23.93 19.73 -18.84
C LEU A 309 22.78 19.40 -19.77
N THR A 310 22.95 18.38 -20.61
CA THR A 310 21.89 17.83 -21.45
C THR A 310 21.72 16.35 -21.14
N ILE A 311 20.48 15.94 -20.87
CA ILE A 311 20.08 14.54 -20.77
C ILE A 311 19.20 14.24 -21.96
N ARG A 312 19.49 13.17 -22.70
CA ARG A 312 18.70 12.83 -23.88
C ARG A 312 18.55 11.35 -24.09
N VAL A 313 17.50 11.00 -24.82
CA VAL A 313 17.40 9.75 -25.58
C VAL A 313 17.71 10.05 -27.05
N TYR A 314 18.39 9.13 -27.72
CA TYR A 314 18.94 9.34 -29.06
C TYR A 314 18.89 8.09 -29.93
N ASP A 315 18.43 8.25 -31.17
CA ASP A 315 18.35 7.20 -32.17
C ASP A 315 19.64 7.13 -32.99
N ARG A 316 20.54 6.23 -32.59
CA ARG A 316 21.79 5.95 -33.32
C ARG A 316 21.55 5.22 -34.63
N LYS A 317 20.50 4.40 -34.67
CA LYS A 317 20.06 3.70 -35.87
C LYS A 317 18.55 3.85 -35.98
N ARG A 318 18.09 3.93 -37.23
CA ARG A 318 16.66 3.93 -37.55
C ARG A 318 16.00 2.62 -37.13
N VAL A 319 14.84 2.72 -36.50
CA VAL A 319 13.95 1.61 -36.17
C VAL A 319 12.68 1.65 -37.00
N SER A 320 11.98 0.52 -37.13
CA SER A 320 10.62 0.43 -37.68
C SER A 320 9.55 0.21 -36.60
N ASN A 321 9.91 -0.48 -35.52
CA ASN A 321 9.06 -0.76 -34.38
C ASN A 321 9.92 -1.07 -33.15
N TYR A 322 10.13 -0.08 -32.29
CA TYR A 322 10.91 -0.24 -31.06
C TYR A 322 10.33 0.65 -29.96
N PRO A 323 9.16 0.27 -29.39
CA PRO A 323 8.57 1.02 -28.30
C PRO A 323 9.44 0.91 -27.05
N VAL A 324 9.71 2.05 -26.43
CA VAL A 324 10.43 2.10 -25.16
C VAL A 324 9.99 3.32 -24.35
N ILE A 325 9.91 3.13 -23.04
CA ILE A 325 9.75 4.19 -22.07
C ILE A 325 11.03 4.24 -21.25
N VAL A 326 11.73 5.37 -21.28
CA VAL A 326 12.88 5.66 -20.43
C VAL A 326 12.43 6.63 -19.34
N GLU A 327 12.67 6.28 -18.08
CA GLU A 327 12.38 7.14 -16.94
C GLU A 327 13.67 7.59 -16.26
N ILE A 328 13.76 8.88 -15.97
CA ILE A 328 14.91 9.51 -15.31
C ILE A 328 14.40 10.35 -14.14
N GLN A 329 14.98 10.18 -12.96
CA GLN A 329 14.76 11.12 -11.85
C GLN A 329 15.59 12.39 -12.09
N GLU A 330 15.07 13.56 -11.68
CA GLU A 330 15.83 14.80 -11.79
C GLU A 330 17.23 14.63 -11.16
N PRO A 331 18.31 14.84 -11.94
CA PRO A 331 19.67 14.55 -11.49
C PRO A 331 20.07 15.41 -10.30
N VAL A 332 20.81 14.81 -9.39
CA VAL A 332 21.47 15.55 -8.32
C VAL A 332 22.84 15.98 -8.81
N VAL A 333 23.11 17.28 -8.78
CA VAL A 333 24.39 17.86 -9.16
C VAL A 333 25.02 18.58 -7.97
N GLU A 334 26.30 18.33 -7.71
CA GLU A 334 27.07 18.97 -6.63
C GLU A 334 28.14 19.88 -7.23
N GLY A 335 28.40 21.03 -6.59
CA GLY A 335 29.37 22.02 -7.07
C GLY A 335 28.84 22.96 -8.17
N PHE A 336 27.53 22.96 -8.41
CA PHE A 336 26.87 23.74 -9.44
C PHE A 336 25.62 24.45 -8.91
N ILE A 337 25.32 25.64 -9.42
CA ILE A 337 24.09 26.38 -9.13
C ILE A 337 23.28 26.47 -10.41
N ALA A 338 22.04 26.01 -10.37
CA ALA A 338 21.15 26.10 -11.52
C ALA A 338 20.71 27.54 -11.79
N GLU A 339 20.77 27.98 -13.05
CA GLU A 339 20.43 29.36 -13.44
C GLU A 339 19.07 29.49 -14.12
N GLU A 340 18.59 28.42 -14.75
CA GLU A 340 17.38 28.42 -15.58
C GLU A 340 16.50 27.19 -15.30
N ASN A 341 15.32 27.12 -15.91
CA ASN A 341 14.52 25.89 -15.94
C ASN A 341 15.05 24.93 -17.01
N TRP A 342 14.65 23.66 -16.92
CA TRP A 342 14.93 22.68 -17.97
C TRP A 342 14.24 23.08 -19.28
N GLN A 343 15.01 23.13 -20.36
CA GLN A 343 14.53 23.37 -21.72
C GLN A 343 14.41 22.03 -22.44
N GLN A 344 13.24 21.77 -23.03
CA GLN A 344 12.97 20.55 -23.77
C GLN A 344 13.19 20.75 -25.26
N THR A 345 13.84 19.79 -25.91
CA THR A 345 13.87 19.67 -27.38
C THR A 345 13.43 18.27 -27.78
N VAL A 346 12.63 18.17 -28.84
CA VAL A 346 12.14 16.89 -29.37
C VAL A 346 12.30 16.90 -30.88
N GLU A 347 12.90 15.85 -31.40
CA GLU A 347 13.06 15.53 -32.81
C GLU A 347 12.47 14.14 -33.08
N GLY A 348 11.76 14.00 -34.20
CA GLY A 348 11.08 12.77 -34.56
C GLY A 348 9.82 12.50 -33.72
N HIS A 349 9.62 11.24 -33.35
CA HIS A 349 8.41 10.76 -32.68
C HIS A 349 8.57 10.52 -31.17
N TRP A 350 9.66 10.97 -30.59
CA TRP A 350 9.83 10.97 -29.14
C TRP A 350 8.81 11.89 -28.46
N THR A 351 8.47 11.58 -27.22
CA THR A 351 7.69 12.47 -26.34
C THR A 351 8.39 12.58 -24.99
N VAL A 352 8.22 13.71 -24.31
CA VAL A 352 8.73 13.92 -22.94
C VAL A 352 7.58 14.34 -22.05
N ASN A 353 7.38 13.60 -20.95
CA ASN A 353 6.43 13.94 -19.91
C ASN A 353 7.19 14.25 -18.61
N PHE A 354 6.73 15.27 -17.89
CA PHE A 354 7.28 15.65 -16.59
C PHE A 354 6.33 15.27 -15.47
N GLU A 355 6.82 14.48 -14.52
CA GLU A 355 6.19 14.28 -13.23
C GLU A 355 6.92 15.15 -12.19
N PRO A 356 6.25 16.14 -11.57
CA PRO A 356 6.90 16.99 -10.59
C PRO A 356 7.33 16.19 -9.36
N ALA A 357 8.32 16.72 -8.64
CA ALA A 357 8.66 16.22 -7.33
C ALA A 357 7.42 16.31 -6.43
N TYR A 358 7.30 15.32 -5.56
CA TYR A 358 6.21 15.28 -4.61
C TYR A 358 6.76 15.12 -3.23
N GLN A 359 6.32 16.01 -2.35
CA GLN A 359 6.58 15.94 -0.94
C GLN A 359 5.27 15.61 -0.25
N GLY A 360 5.27 14.52 0.51
CA GLY A 360 4.13 14.17 1.34
C GLY A 360 3.91 15.23 2.41
N ALA A 361 2.67 15.70 2.54
CA ALA A 361 2.30 16.73 3.52
C ALA A 361 1.29 16.22 4.56
N GLY A 362 1.02 14.91 4.60
CA GLY A 362 0.05 14.31 5.52
C GLY A 362 -1.39 14.81 5.32
N ARG A 363 -1.76 15.23 4.10
CA ARG A 363 -3.07 15.85 3.81
C ARG A 363 -4.26 14.90 3.97
N TYR A 364 -4.02 13.60 3.88
CA TYR A 364 -5.05 12.58 3.97
C TYR A 364 -4.46 11.30 4.57
N ARG A 365 -5.33 10.50 5.18
CA ARG A 365 -5.04 9.19 5.75
C ARG A 365 -6.07 8.21 5.20
N ILE A 366 -5.64 7.27 4.37
CA ILE A 366 -6.49 6.19 3.87
C ILE A 366 -6.00 4.88 4.50
N PRO A 367 -6.71 4.37 5.53
CA PRO A 367 -6.40 3.10 6.17
C PRO A 367 -6.31 1.91 5.20
N LEU A 368 -5.51 0.92 5.58
CA LEU A 368 -5.13 -0.23 4.77
C LEU A 368 -5.32 -1.53 5.59
N ILE A 369 -6.13 -2.45 5.08
CA ILE A 369 -6.15 -3.84 5.54
C ILE A 369 -5.45 -4.72 4.51
N VAL A 370 -4.45 -5.48 4.92
CA VAL A 370 -3.70 -6.35 4.03
C VAL A 370 -4.37 -7.72 3.89
N MET A 371 -4.76 -8.10 2.68
CA MET A 371 -5.35 -9.41 2.39
C MET A 371 -4.30 -10.41 1.87
N ILE A 372 -4.24 -11.59 2.49
CA ILE A 372 -3.35 -12.70 2.09
C ILE A 372 -4.16 -13.95 1.70
N ALA A 373 -3.89 -14.52 0.52
CA ALA A 373 -4.47 -15.79 0.11
C ALA A 373 -3.99 -16.93 1.02
N ALA A 374 -4.92 -17.67 1.61
CA ALA A 374 -4.64 -18.68 2.63
C ALA A 374 -5.08 -20.11 2.24
N THR A 375 -5.44 -20.34 0.97
CA THR A 375 -5.47 -21.70 0.38
C THR A 375 -4.25 -21.92 -0.51
N ARG A 376 -3.83 -23.19 -0.66
CA ARG A 376 -2.71 -23.56 -1.53
C ARG A 376 -2.89 -23.06 -2.96
N HIS A 377 -4.06 -23.31 -3.56
CA HIS A 377 -4.36 -22.92 -4.94
C HIS A 377 -4.38 -21.39 -5.12
N GLN A 378 -5.08 -20.66 -4.23
CA GLN A 378 -5.13 -19.19 -4.34
C GLN A 378 -3.75 -18.58 -4.08
N PHE A 379 -2.98 -19.12 -3.13
CA PHE A 379 -1.63 -18.64 -2.86
C PHE A 379 -0.72 -18.76 -4.09
N VAL A 380 -0.71 -19.93 -4.75
CA VAL A 380 0.06 -20.13 -5.99
C VAL A 380 -0.39 -19.15 -7.07
N LYS A 381 -1.69 -19.06 -7.32
CA LYS A 381 -2.26 -18.15 -8.33
C LYS A 381 -1.84 -16.69 -8.12
N ARG A 382 -1.84 -16.22 -6.88
CA ARG A 382 -1.60 -14.80 -6.56
C ARG A 382 -0.14 -14.46 -6.30
N ASN A 383 0.67 -15.41 -5.83
CA ASN A 383 2.07 -15.16 -5.49
C ASN A 383 3.05 -15.65 -6.56
N GLY A 384 2.72 -16.70 -7.30
CA GLY A 384 3.69 -17.39 -8.17
C GLY A 384 4.71 -18.23 -7.39
N GLU A 385 4.41 -18.50 -6.11
CA GLU A 385 5.25 -19.24 -5.17
C GLU A 385 4.58 -20.57 -4.79
N PRO A 386 5.33 -21.60 -4.34
CA PRO A 386 4.74 -22.83 -3.83
C PRO A 386 3.73 -22.59 -2.69
N GLY A 387 2.52 -23.14 -2.80
CA GLY A 387 1.46 -23.03 -1.80
C GLY A 387 1.64 -23.98 -0.61
N THR A 388 2.80 -23.93 0.05
CA THR A 388 3.04 -24.70 1.29
C THR A 388 2.49 -23.96 2.51
N ALA A 389 2.24 -24.69 3.61
CA ALA A 389 1.75 -24.06 4.83
C ALA A 389 2.76 -23.05 5.40
N GLU A 390 4.06 -23.32 5.25
CA GLU A 390 5.15 -22.42 5.65
C GLU A 390 5.15 -21.14 4.82
N ARG A 391 5.00 -21.24 3.49
CA ARG A 391 4.99 -20.05 2.62
C ARG A 391 3.79 -19.15 2.89
N ILE A 392 2.61 -19.75 3.08
CA ILE A 392 1.39 -19.03 3.45
C ILE A 392 1.59 -18.37 4.83
N ARG A 393 2.09 -19.12 5.82
CA ARG A 393 2.43 -18.60 7.16
C ARG A 393 3.37 -17.41 7.06
N ASP A 394 4.46 -17.51 6.31
CA ASP A 394 5.47 -16.47 6.23
C ASP A 394 4.92 -15.18 5.60
N LYS A 395 3.97 -15.30 4.67
CA LYS A 395 3.27 -14.16 4.07
C LYS A 395 2.30 -13.48 5.04
N VAL A 396 1.56 -14.27 5.82
CA VAL A 396 0.71 -13.73 6.90
C VAL A 396 1.57 -13.07 7.97
N LYS A 397 2.67 -13.72 8.39
CA LYS A 397 3.66 -13.17 9.33
C LYS A 397 4.22 -11.84 8.84
N MET A 398 4.64 -11.75 7.58
CA MET A 398 5.13 -10.49 6.98
C MET A 398 4.11 -9.36 7.16
N SER A 399 2.83 -9.64 6.90
CA SER A 399 1.75 -8.65 6.99
C SER A 399 1.48 -8.24 8.45
N LEU A 400 1.52 -9.18 9.39
CA LEU A 400 1.41 -8.90 10.82
C LEU A 400 2.57 -8.05 11.34
N VAL A 401 3.79 -8.29 10.85
CA VAL A 401 4.95 -7.46 11.16
C VAL A 401 4.78 -6.05 10.58
N GLN A 402 4.26 -5.91 9.35
CA GLN A 402 3.97 -4.57 8.80
C GLN A 402 2.92 -3.83 9.61
N ARG A 403 1.87 -4.53 10.07
CA ARG A 403 0.88 -3.98 10.98
C ARG A 403 1.52 -3.44 12.26
N ARG A 404 2.41 -4.21 12.89
CA ARG A 404 3.13 -3.78 14.11
C ARG A 404 4.01 -2.57 13.90
N ARG A 405 4.58 -2.42 12.70
CA ARG A 405 5.36 -1.24 12.31
C ARG A 405 4.49 -0.04 11.89
N GLY A 406 3.17 -0.12 12.07
CA GLY A 406 2.25 0.96 11.72
C GLY A 406 1.95 1.11 10.23
N PHE A 407 2.36 0.17 9.39
CA PHE A 407 2.18 0.24 7.93
C PHE A 407 0.86 -0.34 7.42
N CYS A 408 -0.01 -0.84 8.30
CA CYS A 408 -1.40 -1.19 8.01
C CYS A 408 -2.20 -1.37 9.30
N GLU A 409 -3.51 -1.20 9.22
CA GLU A 409 -4.45 -1.28 10.33
C GLU A 409 -4.86 -2.73 10.66
N GLY A 410 -4.71 -3.63 9.69
CA GLY A 410 -5.09 -5.02 9.86
C GLY A 410 -4.59 -5.99 8.80
N VAL A 411 -4.88 -7.27 9.06
CA VAL A 411 -4.59 -8.39 8.17
C VAL A 411 -5.83 -9.28 8.07
N VAL A 412 -6.21 -9.62 6.85
CA VAL A 412 -7.29 -10.56 6.55
C VAL A 412 -6.77 -11.74 5.74
N THR A 413 -7.08 -12.98 6.14
CA THR A 413 -6.83 -14.15 5.31
C THR A 413 -7.98 -14.39 4.33
N TYR A 414 -7.65 -14.77 3.09
CA TYR A 414 -8.63 -15.13 2.07
C TYR A 414 -8.71 -16.63 1.88
N ALA A 415 -9.91 -17.16 2.05
CA ALA A 415 -10.31 -18.54 1.88
C ALA A 415 -9.55 -19.52 2.78
N LEU A 416 -9.08 -19.12 3.97
CA LEU A 416 -8.37 -20.03 4.87
C LEU A 416 -9.20 -21.31 5.11
N PRO A 417 -8.67 -22.52 4.85
CA PRO A 417 -9.38 -23.76 5.14
C PRO A 417 -9.68 -23.84 6.64
N LYS A 418 -10.90 -24.24 7.00
CA LYS A 418 -11.35 -24.26 8.40
C LYS A 418 -11.54 -25.67 8.96
N ALA A 419 -11.08 -26.70 8.25
CA ALA A 419 -11.16 -28.08 8.73
C ALA A 419 -10.30 -28.26 10.00
N PRO A 420 -10.74 -29.08 10.99
CA PRO A 420 -10.06 -29.26 12.27
C PRO A 420 -8.58 -29.59 12.16
N ASP A 421 -8.23 -30.46 11.22
CA ASP A 421 -6.87 -30.96 11.05
C ASP A 421 -6.03 -30.25 9.99
N ASP A 422 -6.56 -29.19 9.40
CA ASP A 422 -5.86 -28.46 8.36
C ASP A 422 -4.57 -27.80 8.90
N GLU A 423 -3.46 -28.12 8.22
CA GLU A 423 -2.13 -27.64 8.56
C GLU A 423 -2.00 -26.12 8.47
N ILE A 424 -2.60 -25.51 7.45
CA ILE A 424 -2.58 -24.07 7.21
C ILE A 424 -3.39 -23.38 8.32
N PHE A 425 -4.56 -23.90 8.67
CA PHE A 425 -5.33 -23.39 9.79
C PHE A 425 -4.53 -23.41 11.09
N LYS A 426 -3.92 -24.57 11.42
CA LYS A 426 -3.11 -24.72 12.66
C LYS A 426 -1.92 -23.76 12.70
N THR A 427 -1.29 -23.47 11.56
CA THR A 427 -0.14 -22.56 11.51
C THR A 427 -0.57 -21.10 11.61
N ILE A 428 -1.63 -20.68 10.92
CA ILE A 428 -2.15 -19.31 11.00
C ILE A 428 -2.77 -19.02 12.36
N ARG A 429 -3.51 -19.97 12.96
CA ARG A 429 -3.99 -19.86 14.35
C ARG A 429 -2.87 -19.55 15.33
N ARG A 430 -1.74 -20.26 15.23
CA ARG A 430 -0.57 -20.01 16.09
C ARG A 430 -0.01 -18.61 15.87
N LEU A 431 0.06 -18.14 14.63
CA LEU A 431 0.48 -16.77 14.32
C LEU A 431 -0.48 -15.72 14.90
N PHE A 432 -1.79 -15.87 14.73
CA PHE A 432 -2.77 -14.92 15.27
C PHE A 432 -2.83 -14.96 16.80
N LEU A 433 -2.65 -16.12 17.42
CA LEU A 433 -2.45 -16.20 18.87
C LEU A 433 -1.23 -15.39 19.30
N LYS A 434 -0.07 -15.58 18.67
CA LYS A 434 1.11 -14.77 18.99
C LYS A 434 0.86 -13.28 18.72
N ALA A 435 0.22 -12.95 17.60
CA ALA A 435 -0.07 -11.59 17.19
C ALA A 435 -0.99 -10.84 18.16
N SER A 436 -1.97 -11.55 18.73
CA SER A 436 -2.90 -11.02 19.74
C SER A 436 -2.29 -10.98 21.14
N THR A 437 -1.28 -11.79 21.44
CA THR A 437 -0.58 -11.76 22.73
C THR A 437 0.62 -10.83 22.77
N SER A 438 1.31 -10.55 21.64
CA SER A 438 2.32 -9.50 21.64
C SER A 438 1.73 -8.14 21.38
N SER A 439 1.81 -7.30 22.40
CA SER A 439 1.28 -5.95 22.50
C SER A 439 2.05 -4.95 21.63
N SER A 440 1.60 -3.69 21.66
CA SER A 440 2.44 -2.52 21.34
C SER A 440 3.81 -2.63 22.02
N ALA A 441 4.80 -1.91 21.46
CA ALA A 441 6.12 -1.76 22.08
C ALA A 441 6.08 -0.95 23.40
N ASP A 442 4.90 -0.46 23.79
CA ASP A 442 4.55 0.04 25.12
C ASP A 442 4.22 -1.17 26.01
N PHE A 443 5.24 -1.66 26.72
CA PHE A 443 5.22 -2.86 27.54
C PHE A 443 4.77 -2.59 28.98
N ASP A 444 4.89 -1.35 29.48
CA ASP A 444 4.38 -0.96 30.79
C ASP A 444 2.93 -0.44 30.76
N GLY A 445 2.40 -0.16 29.57
CA GLY A 445 1.02 0.26 29.32
C GLY A 445 0.75 1.72 29.68
N ASN A 446 1.78 2.56 29.74
CA ASN A 446 1.65 3.97 30.11
C ASN A 446 1.17 4.88 28.96
N GLY A 447 1.02 4.33 27.74
CA GLY A 447 0.57 5.03 26.54
C GLY A 447 1.69 5.70 25.74
N THR A 448 2.95 5.54 26.13
CA THR A 448 4.14 6.04 25.43
C THR A 448 5.17 4.93 25.31
N ILE A 449 5.97 4.92 24.24
CA ILE A 449 7.03 3.93 24.04
C ILE A 449 8.35 4.61 24.42
N GLY A 450 8.76 4.40 25.65
CA GLY A 450 9.84 5.13 26.30
C GLY A 450 10.95 4.26 26.86
N PHE A 451 11.81 4.89 27.65
CA PHE A 451 12.98 4.22 28.23
C PHE A 451 12.61 3.08 29.19
N GLU A 452 11.47 3.16 29.88
CA GLU A 452 11.00 2.07 30.76
C GLU A 452 10.63 0.82 29.95
N ASP A 453 10.00 0.98 28.80
CA ASP A 453 9.74 -0.13 27.86
C ASP A 453 11.04 -0.73 27.34
N PHE A 454 12.06 0.10 27.09
CA PHE A 454 13.38 -0.39 26.70
C PHE A 454 14.01 -1.26 27.80
N LEU A 455 13.86 -0.91 29.07
CA LEU A 455 14.36 -1.74 30.18
C LEU A 455 13.61 -3.07 30.28
N LEU A 456 12.28 -3.06 30.11
CA LEU A 456 11.47 -4.28 30.07
C LEU A 456 11.89 -5.19 28.89
N PHE A 457 12.10 -4.60 27.71
CA PHE A 457 12.59 -5.30 26.53
C PHE A 457 14.00 -5.87 26.74
N ALA A 458 14.93 -5.08 27.27
CA ALA A 458 16.31 -5.50 27.51
C ALA A 458 16.38 -6.69 28.48
N ASN A 459 15.51 -6.72 29.49
CA ASN A 459 15.39 -7.85 30.42
C ASN A 459 14.86 -9.13 29.73
N ALA A 460 14.02 -8.98 28.72
CA ALA A 460 13.51 -10.07 27.90
C ALA A 460 14.47 -10.47 26.75
N TYR A 461 15.54 -9.72 26.49
CA TYR A 461 16.44 -9.96 25.37
C TYR A 461 17.13 -11.33 25.46
N GLY A 462 17.17 -12.05 24.33
CA GLY A 462 17.73 -13.39 24.20
C GLY A 462 16.81 -14.52 24.71
N LYS A 463 15.59 -14.23 25.18
CA LYS A 463 14.63 -15.25 25.61
C LYS A 463 13.92 -15.89 24.40
N ILE A 464 13.53 -17.16 24.55
CA ILE A 464 12.79 -17.91 23.52
C ILE A 464 11.29 -17.82 23.82
N VAL A 465 10.49 -17.52 22.80
CA VAL A 465 9.03 -17.46 22.83
C VAL A 465 8.45 -18.72 22.18
N GLY A 466 8.21 -19.72 23.04
CA GLY A 466 7.59 -21.00 22.70
C GLY A 466 6.15 -21.14 23.18
N GLU A 467 5.52 -22.26 22.84
CA GLU A 467 4.12 -22.60 23.19
C GLU A 467 3.83 -22.54 24.71
N TYR A 468 4.86 -22.69 25.55
CA TYR A 468 4.74 -22.69 27.02
C TYR A 468 5.37 -21.45 27.70
N ALA A 469 6.06 -20.57 26.95
CA ALA A 469 6.77 -19.41 27.47
C ALA A 469 6.05 -18.10 27.08
N THR A 470 4.76 -18.02 27.40
CA THR A 470 3.89 -16.90 27.02
C THR A 470 4.26 -15.57 27.69
N VAL A 471 5.01 -15.61 28.80
CA VAL A 471 5.44 -14.40 29.53
C VAL A 471 6.34 -13.48 28.71
N PHE A 472 7.10 -14.03 27.76
CA PHE A 472 7.98 -13.26 26.88
C PHE A 472 7.34 -12.96 25.51
N ALA A 473 6.15 -13.51 25.23
CA ALA A 473 5.44 -13.26 23.98
C ALA A 473 5.21 -11.77 23.68
N PRO A 474 4.98 -10.88 24.68
CA PRO A 474 4.92 -9.43 24.47
C PRO A 474 6.13 -8.85 23.73
N PHE A 475 7.32 -9.38 23.98
CA PHE A 475 8.59 -8.81 23.49
C PHE A 475 9.05 -9.40 22.15
N ASP A 476 8.44 -10.50 21.66
CA ASP A 476 8.65 -11.07 20.31
C ASP A 476 7.81 -10.28 19.30
N LEU A 477 8.26 -9.05 19.02
CA LEU A 477 7.65 -8.08 18.12
C LEU A 477 7.69 -8.54 16.65
N ASP A 478 8.71 -9.29 16.24
CA ASP A 478 8.85 -9.76 14.85
C ASP A 478 8.22 -11.14 14.60
N LEU A 479 7.77 -11.82 15.66
CA LEU A 479 7.07 -13.11 15.65
C LEU A 479 7.95 -14.29 15.20
N ASP A 480 9.27 -14.24 15.38
CA ASP A 480 10.19 -15.35 15.04
C ASP A 480 10.35 -16.40 16.15
N GLY A 481 9.76 -16.15 17.33
CA GLY A 481 9.82 -17.09 18.45
C GLY A 481 11.04 -16.88 19.35
N LYS A 482 11.75 -15.76 19.25
CA LYS A 482 12.74 -15.30 20.22
C LYS A 482 12.65 -13.78 20.36
N VAL A 483 13.10 -13.26 21.49
CA VAL A 483 13.29 -11.83 21.70
C VAL A 483 14.73 -11.51 21.35
N GLY A 484 14.97 -10.75 20.30
CA GLY A 484 16.30 -10.49 19.78
C GLY A 484 16.41 -9.20 18.98
N PHE A 485 17.43 -9.14 18.13
CA PHE A 485 17.75 -7.92 17.39
C PHE A 485 16.65 -7.51 16.39
N GLY A 486 15.93 -8.48 15.82
CA GLY A 486 14.80 -8.20 14.94
C GLY A 486 13.68 -7.44 15.66
N ASP A 487 13.36 -7.84 16.89
CA ASP A 487 12.40 -7.15 17.75
C ASP A 487 12.90 -5.77 18.18
N PHE A 488 14.19 -5.67 18.51
CA PHE A 488 14.81 -4.39 18.87
C PHE A 488 14.66 -3.36 17.74
N LEU A 489 14.82 -3.76 16.47
CA LEU A 489 14.60 -2.87 15.33
C LEU A 489 13.15 -2.40 15.20
N ILE A 490 12.18 -3.23 15.59
CA ILE A 490 10.76 -2.83 15.61
C ILE A 490 10.49 -1.89 16.78
N PHE A 491 11.05 -2.18 17.95
CA PHE A 491 10.96 -1.34 19.15
C PHE A 491 11.49 0.07 18.89
N VAL A 492 12.71 0.20 18.35
CA VAL A 492 13.35 1.51 18.09
C VAL A 492 12.60 2.34 17.04
N GLN A 493 11.92 1.70 16.08
CA GLN A 493 11.08 2.42 15.12
C GLN A 493 9.88 3.11 15.76
N ALA A 494 9.42 2.62 16.90
CA ALA A 494 8.30 3.16 17.65
C ALA A 494 8.75 3.95 18.90
N PHE A 495 10.05 4.02 19.16
CA PHE A 495 10.61 4.70 20.32
C PHE A 495 10.56 6.22 20.11
N ASP A 496 10.02 6.95 21.08
CA ASP A 496 9.90 8.42 21.07
C ASP A 496 9.07 8.98 19.89
N THR A 497 8.20 8.16 19.29
CA THR A 497 7.12 8.67 18.43
C THR A 497 5.98 9.22 19.29
N PRO A 498 5.60 10.50 19.14
CA PRO A 498 4.57 11.17 19.96
C PRO A 498 3.14 10.70 19.68
#